data_AF-A0A7V4UAC5-F1
#
_entry.id   AF-A0A7V4UAC5-F1
#
_cell.length_a   1.000
_cell.length_b   1.000
_cell.length_c   1.000
_cell.angle_alpha   90.00
_cell.angle_beta   90.00
_cell.angle_gamma   90.00
#
_symmetry.space_group_name_H-M   'P 1'
#
loop_
_entity.id
_entity.type
_entity.pdbx_description
1 polymer ?
#
loop_
_entity_poly.entity_id
_entity_poly.type
_entity_poly.pdbx_seq_one_letter_code
_entity_poly.pdbx_strand_id
1 'polypeptide(L)'
;MNEVLDQWEAGRRDDAVGGLLRLTESDAPSESLRPSNLSETEFAAKFAALATDEAERMRMALAGRWTLLIQLIREIGSRGDRALEAGDVAEAERLYGSLQRVARANRGPDSQVSKLGNMVGEAAERRATEGFAKIRARQSTTATSNSD
;
A
#
# COMPACT_ATOMS: atom_id res chain seq x y z
N MET A 1 -2.28 -5.89 -8.54
CA MET A 1 -3.04 -5.33 -7.41
C MET A 1 -4.45 -5.90 -7.32
N ASN A 2 -5.26 -5.86 -8.38
CA ASN A 2 -6.67 -6.29 -8.28
C ASN A 2 -6.85 -7.73 -7.77
N GLU A 3 -6.08 -8.69 -8.27
CA GLU A 3 -6.11 -10.07 -7.75
C GLU A 3 -5.77 -10.16 -6.25
N VAL A 4 -4.79 -9.38 -5.79
CA VAL A 4 -4.43 -9.28 -4.37
C VAL A 4 -5.61 -8.76 -3.54
N LEU A 5 -6.31 -7.75 -4.04
CA LEU A 5 -7.50 -7.21 -3.38
C LEU A 5 -8.68 -8.19 -3.41
N ASP A 6 -8.83 -8.97 -4.48
CA ASP A 6 -9.87 -10.01 -4.58
C ASP A 6 -9.60 -11.14 -3.57
N GLN A 7 -8.32 -11.51 -3.35
CA GLN A 7 -7.92 -12.43 -2.28
C GLN A 7 -8.23 -11.85 -0.89
N TRP A 8 -7.93 -10.57 -0.67
CA TRP A 8 -8.22 -9.88 0.59
C TRP A 8 -9.72 -9.83 0.87
N GLU A 9 -10.54 -9.47 -0.12
CA GLU A 9 -11.99 -9.41 -0.02
C GLU A 9 -12.60 -10.78 0.30
N ALA A 10 -12.06 -11.84 -0.31
CA ALA A 10 -12.47 -13.22 -0.05
C ALA A 10 -11.96 -13.79 1.30
N GLY A 11 -11.33 -12.97 2.15
CA GLY A 11 -10.84 -13.39 3.47
C GLY A 11 -9.53 -14.19 3.45
N ARG A 12 -8.89 -14.38 2.29
CA ARG A 12 -7.61 -15.07 2.15
C ARG A 12 -6.46 -14.11 2.48
N ARG A 13 -6.33 -13.78 3.77
CA ARG A 13 -5.43 -12.72 4.27
C ARG A 13 -3.97 -13.00 3.95
N ASP A 14 -3.49 -14.22 4.20
CA ASP A 14 -2.09 -14.58 3.96
C ASP A 14 -1.74 -14.62 2.47
N ASP A 15 -2.64 -15.11 1.64
CA ASP A 15 -2.46 -15.10 0.18
C ASP A 15 -2.36 -13.66 -0.35
N ALA A 16 -3.23 -12.78 0.11
CA ALA A 16 -3.22 -11.37 -0.28
C ALA A 16 -1.92 -10.68 0.16
N VAL A 17 -1.46 -10.92 1.39
CA VAL A 17 -0.17 -10.40 1.89
C VAL A 17 0.99 -10.94 1.05
N GLY A 18 1.05 -12.25 0.84
CA GLY A 18 2.09 -12.88 0.03
C GLY A 18 2.07 -12.41 -1.43
N GLY A 19 0.87 -12.19 -1.98
CA GLY A 19 0.66 -11.65 -3.32
C GLY A 19 1.14 -10.21 -3.46
N LEU A 20 0.87 -9.36 -2.46
CA LEU A 20 1.39 -7.99 -2.45
C LEU A 20 2.92 -7.98 -2.38
N LEU A 21 3.51 -8.79 -1.50
CA LEU A 21 4.96 -8.87 -1.33
C LEU A 21 5.64 -9.28 -2.64
N ARG A 22 5.19 -10.39 -3.26
CA ARG A 22 5.70 -10.82 -4.57
C ARG A 22 5.59 -9.72 -5.61
N LEU A 23 4.46 -9.01 -5.64
CA LEU A 23 4.24 -7.94 -6.60
C LEU A 23 5.20 -6.76 -6.37
N THR A 24 5.45 -6.37 -5.12
CA THR A 24 6.37 -5.28 -4.77
C THR A 24 7.84 -5.63 -4.90
N GLU A 25 8.19 -6.91 -4.80
CA GLU A 25 9.57 -7.44 -4.93
C GLU A 25 9.94 -7.73 -6.39
N SER A 26 8.95 -7.84 -7.27
CA SER A 26 9.14 -8.01 -8.72
C SER A 26 9.42 -6.67 -9.45
N ASP A 27 9.87 -6.78 -10.70
CA ASP A 27 9.98 -5.65 -11.64
C ASP A 27 8.63 -5.19 -12.22
N ALA A 28 7.52 -5.46 -11.52
CA ALA A 28 6.20 -5.04 -11.95
C ALA A 28 6.15 -3.51 -12.09
N PRO A 29 5.53 -2.99 -13.18
CA PRO A 29 5.38 -1.56 -13.37
C PRO A 29 4.45 -0.97 -12.29
N SER A 30 4.58 0.33 -12.01
CA SER A 30 3.83 1.00 -10.94
C SER A 30 2.32 0.87 -11.11
N GLU A 31 1.84 0.82 -12.34
CA GLU A 31 0.44 0.61 -12.72
C GLU A 31 -0.13 -0.70 -12.15
N SER A 32 0.69 -1.75 -12.07
CA SER A 32 0.28 -3.05 -11.51
C SER A 32 0.05 -2.99 -10.00
N LEU A 33 0.60 -1.98 -9.31
CA LEU A 33 0.47 -1.73 -7.88
C LEU A 33 -0.68 -0.76 -7.55
N ARG A 34 -1.45 -0.34 -8.55
CA ARG A 34 -2.60 0.55 -8.38
C ARG A 34 -3.91 -0.23 -8.52
N PRO A 35 -4.91 0.00 -7.64
CA PRO A 35 -6.29 -0.43 -7.87
C PRO A 35 -6.92 0.21 -9.12
N SER A 36 -6.48 1.42 -9.48
CA SER A 36 -6.93 2.13 -10.68
C SER A 36 -5.79 2.95 -11.29
N ASN A 37 -5.69 2.93 -12.62
CA ASN A 37 -4.74 3.72 -13.38
C ASN A 37 -5.32 5.06 -13.87
N LEU A 38 -6.53 5.42 -13.43
CA LEU A 38 -7.11 6.72 -13.77
C LEU A 38 -6.37 7.84 -13.04
N SER A 39 -5.93 8.83 -13.81
CA SER A 39 -5.61 10.17 -13.31
C SER A 39 -6.87 10.85 -12.77
N GLU A 40 -6.70 11.94 -12.01
CA GLU A 40 -7.82 12.74 -11.51
C GLU A 40 -8.63 13.36 -12.66
N THR A 41 -7.94 13.82 -13.72
CA THR A 41 -8.58 14.39 -14.91
C THR A 41 -9.42 13.36 -15.66
N GLU A 42 -8.88 12.14 -15.86
CA GLU A 42 -9.61 11.05 -16.50
C GLU A 42 -10.78 10.57 -15.64
N PHE A 43 -10.60 10.55 -14.31
CA PHE A 43 -11.68 10.27 -13.38
C PHE A 43 -12.81 11.28 -13.58
N ALA A 44 -12.55 12.58 -13.49
CA ALA A 44 -13.56 13.62 -13.68
C ALA A 44 -14.29 13.49 -15.03
N ALA A 45 -13.55 13.31 -16.13
CA ALA A 45 -14.12 13.15 -17.47
C ALA A 45 -14.98 11.89 -17.60
N LYS A 46 -14.51 10.75 -17.09
CA LYS A 46 -15.23 9.47 -17.18
C LYS A 46 -16.56 9.51 -16.45
N PHE A 47 -16.61 10.12 -15.27
CA PHE A 47 -17.82 10.18 -14.47
C PHE A 47 -18.79 11.28 -14.91
N ALA A 48 -18.32 12.34 -15.58
CA ALA A 48 -19.19 13.35 -16.17
C ALA A 48 -20.01 12.82 -17.36
N ALA A 49 -19.52 11.78 -18.04
CA ALA A 49 -20.17 11.18 -19.21
C ALA A 49 -21.23 10.11 -18.88
N LEU A 50 -21.40 9.75 -17.60
CA LEU A 50 -22.29 8.68 -17.16
C LEU A 50 -23.62 9.23 -16.61
N ALA A 51 -24.68 8.43 -16.73
CA ALA A 51 -25.90 8.67 -15.96
C ALA A 51 -25.59 8.60 -14.45
N THR A 52 -26.30 9.40 -13.65
CA THR A 52 -26.00 9.59 -12.21
C THR A 52 -25.87 8.26 -11.44
N ASP A 53 -26.79 7.32 -11.65
CA ASP A 53 -26.78 6.03 -10.94
C ASP A 53 -25.61 5.13 -11.35
N GLU A 54 -25.22 5.17 -12.62
CA GLU A 54 -24.07 4.40 -13.12
C GLU A 54 -22.76 5.00 -12.61
N ALA A 55 -22.65 6.33 -12.65
CA ALA A 55 -21.54 7.06 -12.07
C ALA A 55 -21.36 6.71 -10.59
N GLU A 56 -22.46 6.68 -9.81
CA GLU A 56 -22.38 6.39 -8.39
C GLU A 56 -21.95 4.94 -8.11
N ARG A 57 -22.53 3.95 -8.82
CA ARG A 57 -22.10 2.54 -8.68
C ARG A 57 -20.62 2.36 -8.96
N MET A 58 -20.12 2.98 -10.02
CA MET A 58 -18.71 2.90 -10.39
C MET A 58 -17.80 3.63 -9.38
N ARG A 59 -18.24 4.76 -8.82
CA ARG A 59 -17.51 5.46 -7.74
C ARG A 59 -17.42 4.58 -6.50
N MET A 60 -18.53 3.99 -6.07
CA MET A 60 -18.57 3.11 -4.90
C MET A 60 -17.66 1.89 -5.09
N ALA A 61 -17.68 1.27 -6.28
CA ALA A 61 -16.81 0.13 -6.59
C ALA A 61 -15.32 0.51 -6.50
N LEU A 62 -14.92 1.65 -7.08
CA LEU A 62 -13.54 2.13 -7.00
C LEU A 62 -13.15 2.52 -5.57
N ALA A 63 -14.01 3.20 -4.83
CA ALA A 63 -13.78 3.53 -3.43
C ALA A 63 -13.62 2.28 -2.55
N GLY A 64 -14.40 1.23 -2.83
CA GLY A 64 -14.26 -0.09 -2.21
C GLY A 64 -12.88 -0.68 -2.41
N ARG A 65 -12.37 -0.68 -3.65
CA ARG A 65 -11.02 -1.15 -3.97
C ARG A 65 -9.92 -0.40 -3.18
N TRP A 66 -10.01 0.92 -3.11
CA TRP A 66 -9.06 1.73 -2.32
C TRP A 66 -9.15 1.44 -0.83
N THR A 67 -10.36 1.21 -0.31
CA THR A 67 -10.57 0.82 1.09
C THR A 67 -9.90 -0.51 1.42
N LEU A 68 -10.01 -1.50 0.54
CA LEU A 68 -9.31 -2.79 0.70
C LEU A 68 -7.79 -2.61 0.72
N LEU A 69 -7.24 -1.75 -0.15
CA LEU A 69 -5.81 -1.46 -0.14
C LEU A 69 -5.35 -0.79 1.17
N ILE A 70 -6.12 0.15 1.72
CA ILE A 70 -5.81 0.76 3.03
C ILE A 70 -5.77 -0.30 4.13
N GLN A 71 -6.72 -1.23 4.14
CA GLN A 71 -6.74 -2.32 5.12
C GLN A 71 -5.50 -3.22 4.98
N LEU A 72 -5.13 -3.56 3.74
CA LEU A 72 -3.93 -4.35 3.48
C LEU A 72 -2.64 -3.63 3.91
N ILE A 73 -2.53 -2.32 3.66
CA ILE A 73 -1.41 -1.48 4.15
C ILE A 73 -1.29 -1.55 5.67
N ARG A 74 -2.42 -1.46 6.39
CA ARG A 74 -2.44 -1.57 7.87
C ARG A 74 -1.98 -2.95 8.34
N GLU A 75 -2.42 -4.01 7.67
CA GLU A 75 -2.02 -5.38 8.02
C GLU A 75 -0.53 -5.62 7.79
N ILE A 76 0.02 -5.20 6.65
CA ILE A 76 1.46 -5.28 6.38
C ILE A 76 2.25 -4.51 7.44
N GLY A 77 1.80 -3.32 7.81
CA GLY A 77 2.40 -2.56 8.91
C GLY A 77 2.37 -3.33 10.23
N SER A 78 1.22 -3.88 10.61
CA SER A 78 1.10 -4.68 11.83
C SER A 78 2.01 -5.90 11.84
N ARG A 79 2.14 -6.60 10.69
CA ARG A 79 3.11 -7.69 10.53
C ARG A 79 4.55 -7.21 10.70
N GLY A 80 4.89 -6.04 10.15
CA GLY A 80 6.22 -5.44 10.29
C GLY A 80 6.55 -5.08 11.75
N ASP A 81 5.56 -4.59 12.50
CA ASP A 81 5.73 -4.36 13.95
C ASP A 81 5.98 -5.67 14.70
N ARG A 82 5.19 -6.72 14.42
CA ARG A 82 5.37 -8.04 15.05
C ARG A 82 6.71 -8.68 14.70
N ALA A 83 7.16 -8.56 13.45
CA ALA A 83 8.48 -9.04 13.03
C ALA A 83 9.60 -8.33 13.81
N LEU A 84 9.50 -7.00 13.95
CA LEU A 84 10.42 -6.24 14.79
C LEU A 84 10.39 -6.70 16.25
N GLU A 85 9.22 -6.86 16.84
CA GLU A 85 9.04 -7.36 18.21
C GLU A 85 9.69 -8.73 18.44
N ALA A 86 9.61 -9.61 17.44
CA ALA A 86 10.25 -10.92 17.44
C ALA A 86 11.77 -10.86 17.16
N GLY A 87 12.33 -9.70 16.85
CA GLY A 87 13.75 -9.52 16.49
C GLY A 87 14.07 -9.84 15.03
N ASP A 88 13.08 -10.15 14.20
CA ASP A 88 13.25 -10.38 12.76
C ASP A 88 13.26 -9.05 12.00
N VAL A 89 14.42 -8.39 12.05
CA VAL A 89 14.63 -7.09 11.40
C VAL A 89 14.54 -7.22 9.87
N ALA A 90 15.01 -8.34 9.30
CA ALA A 90 15.00 -8.55 7.86
C ALA A 90 13.57 -8.64 7.30
N GLU A 91 12.69 -9.39 7.96
CA GLU A 91 11.28 -9.47 7.55
C GLU A 91 10.56 -8.13 7.74
N ALA A 92 10.87 -7.40 8.82
CA ALA A 92 10.32 -6.07 9.01
C ALA A 92 10.75 -5.08 7.90
N GLU A 93 12.04 -5.08 7.53
CA GLU A 93 12.54 -4.27 6.42
C GLU A 93 11.84 -4.62 5.11
N ARG A 94 11.64 -5.92 4.84
CA ARG A 94 10.91 -6.39 3.66
C ARG A 94 9.47 -5.88 3.63
N LEU A 95 8.75 -6.00 4.74
CA LEU A 95 7.37 -5.54 4.89
C LEU A 95 7.27 -4.01 4.73
N TYR A 96 8.13 -3.22 5.36
CA TYR A 96 8.12 -1.76 5.20
C TYR A 96 8.61 -1.30 3.83
N GLY A 97 9.53 -2.02 3.21
CA GLY A 97 9.94 -1.82 1.82
C GLY A 97 8.78 -1.99 0.85
N SER A 98 7.94 -3.01 1.07
CA SER A 98 6.73 -3.21 0.26
C SER A 98 5.77 -2.01 0.34
N LEU A 99 5.57 -1.45 1.54
CA LEU A 99 4.74 -0.25 1.73
C LEU A 99 5.35 0.96 1.03
N GLN A 100 6.67 1.12 1.06
CA GLN A 100 7.35 2.19 0.32
C GLN A 100 7.17 2.03 -1.19
N ARG A 101 7.20 0.81 -1.72
CA ARG A 101 6.96 0.53 -3.15
C ARG A 101 5.51 0.85 -3.55
N VAL A 102 4.53 0.48 -2.71
CA VAL A 102 3.10 0.85 -2.89
C VAL A 102 2.92 2.35 -2.85
N ALA A 103 3.56 3.04 -1.91
CA ALA A 103 3.51 4.51 -1.80
C ALA A 103 3.99 5.18 -3.09
N ARG A 104 5.19 4.82 -3.56
CA ARG A 104 5.76 5.37 -4.80
C ARG A 104 4.87 5.12 -6.02
N ALA A 105 4.22 3.96 -6.08
CA ALA A 105 3.31 3.65 -7.18
C ALA A 105 2.06 4.53 -7.15
N ASN A 106 1.55 4.90 -5.97
CA ASN A 106 0.29 5.60 -5.78
C ASN A 106 0.48 7.09 -5.44
N ARG A 107 1.66 7.67 -5.69
CA ARG A 107 1.95 9.10 -5.51
C ARG A 107 2.35 9.72 -6.84
N GLY A 108 1.81 10.90 -7.13
CA GLY A 108 2.14 11.63 -8.36
C GLY A 108 1.22 12.83 -8.59
N PRO A 109 1.49 13.61 -9.65
CA PRO A 109 0.61 14.70 -10.04
C PRO A 109 -0.78 14.18 -10.43
N ASP A 110 -1.79 15.04 -10.35
CA ASP A 110 -3.19 14.74 -10.71
C ASP A 110 -3.36 14.22 -12.15
N SER A 111 -2.39 14.48 -13.03
CA SER A 111 -2.33 13.94 -14.40
C SER A 111 -1.90 12.48 -14.51
N GLN A 112 -1.44 11.86 -13.41
CA GLN A 112 -0.94 10.48 -13.38
C GLN A 112 -1.68 9.61 -12.37
N VAL A 113 -2.14 10.20 -11.26
CA VAL A 113 -2.79 9.48 -10.16
C VAL A 113 -3.99 10.28 -9.66
N SER A 114 -5.13 9.62 -9.49
CA SER A 114 -6.30 10.21 -8.82
C SER A 114 -6.00 10.68 -7.40
N LYS A 115 -6.80 11.61 -6.86
CA LYS A 115 -6.67 12.07 -5.46
C LYS A 115 -6.80 10.94 -4.44
N LEU A 116 -7.69 9.98 -4.69
CA LEU A 116 -7.81 8.78 -3.83
C LEU A 116 -6.52 7.96 -3.83
N GLY A 117 -5.93 7.76 -5.01
CA GLY A 117 -4.63 7.09 -5.12
C GLY A 117 -3.55 7.81 -4.31
N ASN A 118 -3.44 9.13 -4.48
CA ASN A 118 -2.50 9.97 -3.73
C ASN A 118 -2.67 9.84 -2.21
N MET A 119 -3.91 9.90 -1.70
CA MET A 119 -4.21 9.75 -0.28
C MET A 119 -3.80 8.37 0.26
N VAL A 120 -4.03 7.30 -0.51
CA VAL A 120 -3.61 5.95 -0.12
C VAL A 120 -2.09 5.80 -0.18
N GLY A 121 -1.45 6.41 -1.18
CA GLY A 121 0.00 6.50 -1.29
C GLY A 121 0.63 7.16 -0.07
N GLU A 122 0.06 8.27 0.43
CA GLU A 122 0.52 8.95 1.65
C GLU A 122 0.36 8.08 2.90
N ALA A 123 -0.73 7.31 3.01
CA ALA A 123 -0.93 6.40 4.11
C ALA A 123 0.15 5.29 4.13
N ALA A 124 0.47 4.73 2.97
CA ALA A 124 1.55 3.75 2.82
C ALA A 124 2.93 4.36 3.13
N GLU A 125 3.21 5.57 2.62
CA GLU A 125 4.48 6.28 2.83
C GLU A 125 4.73 6.55 4.31
N ARG A 126 3.71 7.04 5.01
CA ARG A 126 3.76 7.31 6.45
C ARG A 126 4.05 6.04 7.23
N ARG A 127 3.33 4.96 6.93
CA ARG A 127 3.53 3.69 7.64
C ARG A 127 4.91 3.07 7.40
N ALA A 128 5.43 3.17 6.17
CA ALA A 128 6.78 2.74 5.84
C ALA A 128 7.83 3.58 6.58
N THR A 129 7.67 4.90 6.59
CA THR A 129 8.59 5.84 7.25
C THR A 129 8.67 5.58 8.76
N GLU A 130 7.51 5.41 9.41
CA GLU A 130 7.43 5.04 10.82
C GLU A 130 8.12 3.69 11.08
N GLY A 131 7.90 2.70 10.21
CA GLY A 131 8.53 1.37 10.31
C GLY A 131 10.05 1.42 10.24
N PHE A 132 10.61 2.11 9.23
CA PHE A 132 12.05 2.29 9.11
C PHE A 132 12.65 3.15 10.23
N ALA A 133 11.90 4.08 10.81
CA ALA A 133 12.34 4.79 12.01
C ALA A 133 12.47 3.85 13.22
N LYS A 134 11.50 2.93 13.43
CA LYS A 134 11.58 1.91 14.48
C LYS A 134 12.78 0.98 14.33
N ILE A 135 13.08 0.55 13.09
CA ILE A 135 14.26 -0.29 12.77
C ILE A 135 15.55 0.43 13.20
N ARG A 136 15.74 1.68 12.74
CA ARG A 136 16.93 2.47 13.04
C ARG A 136 17.12 2.68 14.55
N ALA A 137 16.04 2.99 15.27
CA ALA A 137 16.10 3.17 16.73
C ALA A 137 16.62 1.92 17.45
N ARG A 138 16.15 0.72 17.06
CA ARG A 138 16.62 -0.56 17.65
C ARG A 138 18.09 -0.85 17.37
N GLN A 139 18.54 -0.58 16.14
CA GLN A 139 19.94 -0.79 15.75
C GLN A 139 20.88 0.12 16.58
N SER A 140 20.49 1.37 16.83
CA SER A 140 21.24 2.28 17.70
C SER A 140 21.32 1.79 19.15
N THR A 141 20.23 1.27 19.73
CA THR A 141 20.24 0.73 21.10
C THR A 141 21.16 -0.50 21.23
N THR A 142 21.15 -1.39 20.24
CA THR A 142 21.96 -2.63 20.26
C THR A 142 23.46 -2.33 20.12
N ALA A 143 23.83 -1.29 19.38
CA ALA A 143 25.22 -0.87 19.24
C ALA A 143 25.79 -0.30 20.55
N THR A 144 24.98 0.43 21.31
CA THR A 144 25.37 0.96 22.63
C THR A 144 25.52 -0.15 23.67
N SER A 145 24.63 -1.15 23.69
CA SER A 145 24.69 -2.26 24.66
C SER A 145 25.85 -3.24 24.47
N ASN A 146 26.46 -3.30 23.28
CA ASN A 146 27.60 -4.17 22.99
C ASN A 146 28.96 -3.48 23.16
N SER A 147 28.97 -2.21 23.58
CA SER A 147 30.19 -1.40 23.74
C SER A 147 30.58 -1.17 25.23
N ASP A 148 29.82 -1.75 26.15
CA ASP A 148 30.04 -1.75 27.61
C ASP A 148 30.50 -3.15 28.09
#